data_AF-A0A956YFP1-F1
#
_entry.id   AF-A0A956YFP1-F1
#
_cell.length_a   1.000
_cell.length_b   1.000
_cell.length_c   1.000
_cell.angle_alpha   90.00
_cell.angle_beta   90.00
_cell.angle_gamma   90.00
#
_symmetry.space_group_name_H-M   'P 1'
#
loop_
_entity.id
_entity.type
_entity.pdbx_description
1 polymer ?
#
loop_
_entity_poly.entity_id
_entity_poly.type
_entity_poly.pdbx_seq_one_letter_code
_entity_poly.pdbx_strand_id
1 'polypeptide(L)'
;MAALGEPNPAKSQLGTLFRLRGKLTLRQFTRERGRIIGAIVVILVFAPIIVAASIGTATGYLRLEGQWPTALFGGVMVALWFIWLGFPIIATSINESADITRLLVFPISRRDLILSTLLGTLFDYPTYLMLPLFVAAFIGFGFTAAFPVVLVAILLCYGHMVLIGQFISVTIGGILQSRRFRDVAIIFFSLLGSSCYFINLAFQSGMERLFDSLSPGQEEAFAESLAGFQPLNILQWFPTGAPARAVEQALAGSWGSALLWLGYSAVILAALTWVWFQLLNRLATGGGFLIGGRPQEEKEKPAARKTNRGSILDGLPDDLAVLVGKELRSVWRIPQRRVGLLQGVLVPFFMMGPFLIPGRSTPGAFSTFPSWFALSMPVYALFLSWINSQNMLAWEGRGLPSLLLTPQPRWRLFWAKGMVFFLISSVPFLVVSGLVAFFAGGWTAVLVIPVGLGLILSAMAVTAVSSVLFPIPINLEAKRTRGAFQSGGNFKTGCASVTVIPISIAVVSVPPAALLGVAYYFDLIWLGGITAVFALIYGVALLYGGCRLAGNLLLEREPELVAAMKLPEE
;
A
#
# COMPACT_ATOMS: atom_id res chain seq x y z
N MET A 1 29.90 41.00 -36.30
CA MET A 1 29.20 41.70 -35.20
C MET A 1 27.77 41.98 -35.65
N ALA A 2 26.87 41.02 -35.47
CA ALA A 2 25.44 41.21 -35.63
C ALA A 2 24.82 41.06 -34.24
N ALA A 3 23.99 42.05 -33.88
CA ALA A 3 23.50 42.29 -32.54
C ALA A 3 22.85 41.05 -31.91
N LEU A 4 23.44 40.57 -30.82
CA LEU A 4 22.76 39.74 -29.83
C LEU A 4 21.58 40.56 -29.33
N GLY A 5 20.37 40.15 -29.72
CA GLY A 5 19.14 40.73 -29.22
C GLY A 5 19.17 40.83 -27.70
N GLU A 6 18.71 41.96 -27.20
CA GLU A 6 18.60 42.23 -25.77
C GLU A 6 17.99 41.02 -25.04
N PRO A 7 18.52 40.64 -23.86
CA PRO A 7 17.94 39.58 -23.06
C PRO A 7 16.55 40.03 -22.61
N ASN A 8 15.54 39.56 -23.33
CA ASN A 8 14.13 39.65 -22.94
C ASN A 8 14.06 39.30 -21.44
N PRO A 9 13.56 40.19 -20.55
CA PRO A 9 13.64 40.00 -19.11
C PRO A 9 13.11 38.62 -18.79
N ALA A 10 13.98 37.79 -18.20
CA ALA A 10 13.72 36.37 -17.98
C ALA A 10 12.34 36.22 -17.32
N LYS A 11 11.32 35.83 -18.10
CA LYS A 11 10.00 35.49 -17.57
C LYS A 11 10.27 34.54 -16.41
N SER A 12 9.76 34.87 -15.21
CA SER A 12 10.19 34.18 -14.00
C SER A 12 10.07 32.67 -14.21
N GLN A 13 11.21 31.97 -14.10
CA GLN A 13 11.28 30.52 -14.33
C GLN A 13 10.26 29.81 -13.42
N LEU A 14 10.10 30.35 -12.21
CA LEU A 14 9.12 29.99 -11.20
C LEU A 14 7.66 30.05 -11.72
N GLY A 15 7.25 31.14 -12.40
CA GLY A 15 5.91 31.23 -12.99
C GLY A 15 5.66 30.21 -14.10
N THR A 16 6.70 29.90 -14.89
CA THR A 16 6.63 28.86 -15.94
C THR A 16 6.50 27.46 -15.32
N LEU A 17 7.23 27.19 -14.23
CA LEU A 17 7.15 25.92 -13.50
C LEU A 17 5.77 25.69 -12.88
N PHE A 18 5.17 26.73 -12.30
CA PHE A 18 3.80 26.64 -11.80
C PHE A 18 2.79 26.37 -12.91
N ARG A 19 2.92 27.07 -14.05
CA ARG A 19 2.04 26.85 -15.19
C ARG A 19 2.19 25.44 -15.76
N LEU A 20 3.42 24.92 -15.80
CA LEU A 20 3.70 23.54 -16.21
C LEU A 20 3.05 22.56 -15.24
N ARG A 21 3.25 22.72 -13.93
CA ARG A 21 2.67 21.86 -12.90
C ARG A 21 1.15 21.89 -12.95
N GLY A 22 0.53 23.07 -12.98
CA GLY A 22 -0.92 23.22 -13.12
C GLY A 22 -1.46 22.58 -14.40
N LYS A 23 -0.77 22.72 -15.54
CA LYS A 23 -1.14 22.02 -16.78
C LYS A 23 -0.99 20.50 -16.66
N LEU A 24 0.05 20.00 -15.99
CA LEU A 24 0.25 18.56 -15.78
C LEU A 24 -0.83 17.99 -14.86
N THR A 25 -1.13 18.65 -13.73
CA THR A 25 -2.21 18.27 -12.82
C THR A 25 -3.56 18.26 -13.55
N LEU A 26 -3.86 19.32 -14.31
CA LEU A 26 -5.11 19.40 -15.08
C LEU A 26 -5.18 18.32 -16.17
N ARG A 27 -4.08 18.07 -16.88
CA ARG A 27 -4.00 16.99 -17.88
C ARG A 27 -4.10 15.60 -17.24
N GLN A 28 -3.61 15.45 -16.02
CA GLN A 28 -3.74 14.22 -15.25
C GLN A 28 -5.21 13.88 -14.98
N PHE A 29 -6.07 14.87 -14.71
CA PHE A 29 -7.51 14.61 -14.54
C PHE A 29 -8.29 14.56 -15.86
N THR A 30 -7.95 15.42 -16.83
CA THR A 30 -8.71 15.51 -18.10
C THR A 30 -8.42 14.38 -19.08
N ARG A 31 -7.23 13.76 -19.05
CA ARG A 31 -6.84 12.69 -19.98
C ARG A 31 -7.37 11.31 -19.56
N GLU A 32 -7.59 11.09 -18.26
CA GLU A 32 -8.07 9.81 -17.71
C GLU A 32 -9.37 10.00 -16.94
N ARG A 33 -10.52 9.67 -17.56
CA ARG A 33 -11.84 9.71 -16.92
C ARG A 33 -11.89 8.90 -15.61
N GLY A 34 -11.09 7.83 -15.51
CA GLY A 34 -10.97 7.02 -14.30
C GLY A 34 -10.40 7.78 -13.09
N ARG A 35 -9.49 8.75 -13.30
CA ARG A 35 -8.93 9.57 -12.22
C ARG A 35 -9.94 10.56 -11.66
N ILE A 36 -10.83 11.11 -12.51
CA ILE A 36 -11.94 11.97 -12.06
C ILE A 36 -12.91 11.17 -11.20
N ILE A 37 -13.32 9.98 -11.65
CA ILE A 37 -14.21 9.10 -10.88
C ILE A 37 -13.56 8.71 -9.56
N GLY A 38 -12.26 8.33 -9.58
CA GLY A 38 -11.51 8.04 -8.36
C GLY A 38 -11.47 9.22 -7.39
N ALA A 39 -11.24 10.44 -7.88
CA ALA A 39 -11.29 11.65 -7.05
C ALA A 39 -12.68 11.90 -6.47
N ILE A 40 -13.75 11.72 -7.26
CA ILE A 40 -15.14 11.85 -6.77
C ILE A 40 -15.42 10.84 -5.66
N VAL A 41 -15.02 9.58 -5.83
CA VAL A 41 -15.19 8.54 -4.81
C VAL A 41 -14.42 8.88 -3.54
N VAL A 42 -13.16 9.34 -3.67
CA VAL A 42 -12.35 9.77 -2.52
C VAL A 42 -13.02 10.94 -1.80
N ILE A 43 -13.51 11.96 -2.52
CA ILE A 43 -14.23 13.08 -1.91
C ILE A 43 -15.50 12.58 -1.22
N LEU A 44 -16.30 11.77 -1.89
CA LEU A 44 -17.59 11.30 -1.38
C LEU A 44 -17.44 10.43 -0.12
N VAL A 45 -16.36 9.65 0.00
CA VAL A 45 -16.09 8.82 1.17
C VAL A 45 -15.38 9.60 2.29
N PHE A 46 -14.33 10.35 1.97
CA PHE A 46 -13.50 10.99 3.00
C PHE A 46 -13.99 12.37 3.42
N ALA A 47 -14.63 13.15 2.54
CA ALA A 47 -15.10 14.49 2.91
C ALA A 47 -16.13 14.46 4.05
N PRO A 48 -17.15 13.56 4.08
CA PRO A 48 -18.06 13.48 5.22
C PRO A 48 -17.35 13.14 6.53
N ILE A 49 -16.37 12.22 6.50
CA ILE A 49 -15.59 11.82 7.68
C ILE A 49 -14.79 13.02 8.22
N ILE A 50 -14.13 13.76 7.33
CA ILE A 50 -13.33 14.93 7.69
C ILE A 50 -14.22 16.07 8.22
N VAL A 51 -15.35 16.33 7.56
CA VAL A 51 -16.31 17.36 8.00
C VAL A 51 -16.88 16.98 9.37
N ALA A 52 -17.27 15.72 9.57
CA ALA A 52 -17.74 15.22 10.86
C ALA A 52 -16.65 15.35 11.95
N ALA A 53 -15.40 14.98 11.65
CA ALA A 53 -14.28 15.15 12.57
C ALA A 53 -14.01 16.64 12.87
N SER A 54 -14.19 17.53 11.89
CA SER A 54 -14.01 18.97 12.07
C SER A 54 -15.11 19.57 12.96
N ILE A 55 -16.36 19.16 12.75
CA ILE A 55 -17.48 19.56 13.61
C ILE A 55 -17.26 19.02 15.03
N GLY A 56 -16.90 17.74 15.17
CA GLY A 56 -16.64 17.12 16.48
C GLY A 56 -15.46 17.72 17.24
N THR A 57 -14.40 18.12 16.54
CA THR A 57 -13.26 18.81 17.16
C THR A 57 -13.59 20.25 17.50
N ALA A 58 -14.33 20.97 16.65
CA ALA A 58 -14.81 22.33 16.95
C ALA A 58 -15.72 22.34 18.18
N THR A 59 -16.67 21.40 18.28
CA THR A 59 -17.51 21.27 19.47
C THR A 59 -16.69 20.91 20.70
N GLY A 60 -15.69 20.04 20.56
CA GLY A 60 -14.74 19.73 21.63
C GLY A 60 -13.98 20.96 22.11
N TYR A 61 -13.46 21.80 21.21
CA TYR A 61 -12.74 23.03 21.59
C TYR A 61 -13.64 24.03 22.34
N LEU A 62 -14.92 24.10 22.00
CA LEU A 62 -15.87 25.06 22.59
C LEU A 62 -16.51 24.57 23.89
N ARG A 63 -16.73 23.25 24.04
CA ARG A 63 -17.53 22.70 25.15
C ARG A 63 -16.72 22.00 26.22
N LEU A 64 -15.49 21.56 25.92
CA LEU A 64 -14.66 20.91 26.92
C LEU A 64 -14.10 21.94 27.90
N GLU A 65 -14.08 21.58 29.18
CA GLU A 65 -13.59 22.46 30.24
C GLU A 65 -12.12 22.16 30.59
N GLY A 66 -11.44 23.14 31.19
CA GLY A 66 -10.07 22.99 31.68
C GLY A 66 -9.04 22.80 30.56
N GLN A 67 -8.17 21.79 30.72
CA GLN A 67 -7.03 21.50 29.83
C GLN A 67 -7.40 20.71 28.55
N TRP A 68 -8.64 20.23 28.45
CA TRP A 68 -9.08 19.32 27.39
C TRP A 68 -9.18 19.94 25.99
N PRO A 69 -9.60 21.21 25.80
CA PRO A 69 -9.59 21.85 24.48
C PRO A 69 -8.20 21.87 23.82
N THR A 70 -7.18 22.24 24.58
CA THR A 70 -5.80 22.35 24.09
C THR A 70 -5.13 20.98 23.93
N ALA A 71 -5.45 20.03 24.81
CA ALA A 71 -5.05 18.64 24.66
C ALA A 71 -5.65 18.00 23.40
N LEU A 72 -6.94 18.24 23.13
CA LEU A 72 -7.60 17.79 21.90
C LEU A 72 -6.95 18.42 20.67
N PHE A 73 -6.64 19.71 20.71
CA PHE A 73 -5.96 20.41 19.60
C PHE A 73 -4.59 19.79 19.32
N GLY A 74 -3.79 19.56 20.36
CA GLY A 74 -2.51 18.85 20.24
C GLY A 74 -2.67 17.44 19.68
N GLY A 75 -3.67 16.69 20.16
CA GLY A 75 -4.03 15.35 19.66
C GLY A 75 -4.30 15.33 18.17
N VAL A 76 -5.18 16.21 17.71
CA VAL A 76 -5.55 16.33 16.30
C VAL A 76 -4.33 16.72 15.46
N MET A 77 -3.56 17.74 15.88
CA MET A 77 -2.41 18.22 15.12
C MET A 77 -1.27 17.18 15.02
N VAL A 78 -1.04 16.39 16.08
CA VAL A 78 -0.06 15.29 16.07
C VAL A 78 -0.54 14.13 15.21
N ALA A 79 -1.82 13.74 15.32
CA ALA A 79 -2.40 12.70 14.48
C ALA A 79 -2.31 13.07 12.99
N LEU A 80 -2.65 14.31 12.64
CA LEU A 80 -2.54 14.83 11.29
C LEU A 80 -1.10 14.81 10.77
N TRP A 81 -0.12 15.13 11.62
CA TRP A 81 1.30 15.04 11.28
C TRP A 81 1.74 13.61 10.97
N PHE A 82 1.30 12.62 11.75
CA PHE A 82 1.55 11.20 11.46
C PHE A 82 0.86 10.71 10.18
N ILE A 83 -0.37 11.17 9.91
CA ILE A 83 -1.05 10.89 8.64
C ILE A 83 -0.20 11.43 7.48
N TRP A 84 0.34 12.65 7.60
CA TRP A 84 1.22 13.26 6.60
C TRP A 84 2.61 12.61 6.50
N LEU A 85 3.06 11.93 7.56
CA LEU A 85 4.23 11.06 7.51
C LEU A 85 3.96 9.86 6.57
N GLY A 86 2.79 9.23 6.70
CA GLY A 86 2.41 8.06 5.90
C GLY A 86 1.99 8.39 4.47
N PHE A 87 1.35 9.55 4.27
CA PHE A 87 0.67 9.90 3.03
C PHE A 87 1.56 9.81 1.76
N PRO A 88 2.81 10.36 1.72
CA PRO A 88 3.65 10.28 0.53
C PRO A 88 4.02 8.85 0.11
N ILE A 89 4.10 7.90 1.04
CA ILE A 89 4.41 6.50 0.74
C ILE A 89 3.33 5.91 -0.18
N ILE A 90 2.07 6.28 0.06
CA ILE A 90 0.91 5.83 -0.71
C ILE A 90 0.71 6.73 -1.94
N ALA A 91 0.86 8.05 -1.77
CA ALA A 91 0.52 9.04 -2.78
C ALA A 91 1.57 9.20 -3.89
N THR A 92 2.83 8.81 -3.67
CA THR A 92 3.87 8.84 -4.71
C THR A 92 3.55 7.91 -5.89
N SER A 93 2.67 6.92 -5.71
CA SER A 93 2.16 6.10 -6.83
C SER A 93 1.07 6.80 -7.65
N ILE A 94 0.39 7.80 -7.07
CA ILE A 94 -0.76 8.51 -7.65
C ILE A 94 -0.34 9.85 -8.27
N ASN A 95 0.67 10.51 -7.71
CA ASN A 95 1.07 11.87 -8.08
C ASN A 95 2.36 11.91 -8.91
N GLU A 96 2.24 11.68 -10.22
CA GLU A 96 3.35 11.85 -11.18
C GLU A 96 3.84 13.30 -11.28
N SER A 97 3.01 14.28 -10.90
CA SER A 97 3.35 15.71 -10.96
C SER A 97 4.38 16.12 -9.89
N ALA A 98 4.68 15.24 -8.93
CA ALA A 98 5.69 15.46 -7.89
C ALA A 98 7.11 15.02 -8.30
N ASP A 99 7.33 14.53 -9.53
CA ASP A 99 8.64 14.04 -9.95
C ASP A 99 9.62 15.16 -10.34
N ILE A 100 10.28 15.70 -9.33
CA ILE A 100 11.31 16.74 -9.41
C ILE A 100 12.49 16.34 -10.30
N THR A 101 12.79 15.04 -10.42
CA THR A 101 13.98 14.60 -11.15
C THR A 101 13.87 14.75 -12.67
N ARG A 102 12.65 14.77 -13.21
CA ARG A 102 12.43 15.09 -14.64
C ARG A 102 12.80 16.55 -14.93
N LEU A 103 12.68 17.42 -13.93
CA LEU A 103 13.04 18.83 -14.03
C LEU A 103 14.55 19.05 -13.86
N LEU A 104 15.27 18.12 -13.22
CA LEU A 104 16.73 18.20 -13.07
C LEU A 104 17.51 18.11 -14.40
N VAL A 105 16.87 17.61 -15.46
CA VAL A 105 17.45 17.59 -16.82
C VAL A 105 17.52 19.01 -17.41
N PHE A 106 16.68 19.92 -16.94
CA PHE A 106 16.66 21.31 -17.40
C PHE A 106 17.57 22.19 -16.54
N PRO A 107 18.19 23.23 -17.12
CA PRO A 107 19.06 24.16 -16.40
C PRO A 107 18.24 25.13 -15.53
N ILE A 108 17.59 24.61 -14.49
CA ILE A 108 16.77 25.37 -13.54
C ILE A 108 17.63 25.72 -12.32
N SER A 109 17.48 26.93 -11.80
CA SER A 109 18.18 27.32 -10.58
C SER A 109 17.70 26.47 -9.39
N ARG A 110 18.63 26.11 -8.49
CA ARG A 110 18.30 25.28 -7.30
C ARG A 110 17.23 25.94 -6.43
N ARG A 111 17.29 27.26 -6.29
CA ARG A 111 16.34 28.06 -5.52
C ARG A 111 14.93 27.99 -6.12
N ASP A 112 14.81 28.09 -7.44
CA ASP A 112 13.52 27.99 -8.12
C ASP A 112 12.94 26.58 -8.05
N LEU A 113 13.78 25.55 -8.11
CA LEU A 113 13.35 24.17 -7.92
C LEU A 113 12.73 23.99 -6.53
N ILE A 114 13.44 24.43 -5.48
CA ILE A 114 12.98 24.36 -4.09
C ILE A 114 11.69 25.13 -3.88
N LEU A 115 11.63 26.39 -4.34
CA LEU A 115 10.44 27.22 -4.19
C LEU A 115 9.25 26.63 -4.96
N SER A 116 9.47 26.13 -6.18
CA SER A 116 8.42 25.48 -6.96
C SER A 116 7.90 24.19 -6.30
N THR A 117 8.76 23.47 -5.57
CA THR A 117 8.35 22.26 -4.84
C THR A 117 7.55 22.60 -3.59
N LEU A 118 8.04 23.49 -2.75
CA LEU A 118 7.34 23.94 -1.54
C LEU A 118 6.00 24.57 -1.89
N LEU A 119 6.01 25.58 -2.76
CA LEU A 119 4.80 26.28 -3.15
C LEU A 119 3.84 25.40 -3.94
N GLY A 120 4.35 24.46 -4.74
CA GLY A 120 3.49 23.50 -5.42
C GLY A 120 2.75 22.57 -4.45
N THR A 121 3.33 22.30 -3.28
CA THR A 121 2.74 21.41 -2.27
C THR A 121 1.78 22.12 -1.33
N LEU A 122 1.94 23.44 -1.18
CA LEU A 122 0.94 24.29 -0.54
C LEU A 122 -0.45 24.17 -1.20
N PHE A 123 -0.49 23.93 -2.51
CA PHE A 123 -1.72 23.81 -3.31
C PHE A 123 -2.06 22.38 -3.75
N ASP A 124 -1.48 21.35 -3.13
CA ASP A 124 -1.84 19.97 -3.46
C ASP A 124 -3.25 19.63 -2.93
N TYR A 125 -3.98 18.76 -3.65
CA TYR A 125 -5.33 18.31 -3.30
C TYR A 125 -5.52 17.87 -1.82
N PRO A 126 -4.60 17.07 -1.22
CA PRO A 126 -4.74 16.64 0.18
C PRO A 126 -4.69 17.79 1.18
N THR A 127 -4.07 18.92 0.83
CA THR A 127 -4.01 20.10 1.70
C THR A 127 -5.41 20.69 1.92
N TYR A 128 -6.26 20.69 0.89
CA TYR A 128 -7.63 21.18 1.01
C TYR A 128 -8.50 20.31 1.93
N LEU A 129 -8.18 19.02 2.04
CA LEU A 129 -8.85 18.11 2.98
C LEU A 129 -8.56 18.45 4.45
N MET A 130 -7.51 19.23 4.74
CA MET A 130 -7.14 19.63 6.11
C MET A 130 -7.75 20.95 6.56
N LEU A 131 -8.15 21.80 5.61
CA LEU A 131 -8.69 23.12 5.89
C LEU A 131 -9.87 23.09 6.88
N PRO A 132 -10.83 22.15 6.79
CA PRO A 132 -11.92 22.08 7.76
C PRO A 132 -11.45 21.92 9.22
N LEU A 133 -10.37 21.16 9.47
CA LEU A 133 -9.82 20.96 10.81
C LEU A 133 -9.07 22.19 11.33
N PHE A 134 -8.42 22.96 10.45
CA PHE A 134 -7.85 24.26 10.82
C PHE A 134 -8.92 25.31 11.09
N VAL A 135 -9.99 25.32 10.29
CA VAL A 135 -11.16 26.19 10.52
C VAL A 135 -11.83 25.84 11.86
N ALA A 136 -11.93 24.55 12.20
CA ALA A 136 -12.43 24.12 13.50
C ALA A 136 -11.60 24.67 14.68
N ALA A 137 -10.27 24.63 14.58
CA ALA A 137 -9.39 25.23 15.59
C ALA A 137 -9.56 26.77 15.67
N PHE A 138 -9.74 27.42 14.52
CA PHE A 138 -10.01 28.86 14.46
C PHE A 138 -11.35 29.23 15.09
N ILE A 139 -12.39 28.42 14.90
CA ILE A 139 -13.69 28.61 15.57
C ILE A 139 -13.56 28.41 17.08
N GLY A 140 -12.83 27.36 17.50
CA GLY A 140 -12.66 27.00 18.91
C GLY A 140 -11.90 28.05 19.73
N PHE A 141 -10.83 28.62 19.18
CA PHE A 141 -9.96 29.55 19.90
C PHE A 141 -9.98 31.00 19.36
N GLY A 142 -10.74 31.26 18.30
CA GLY A 142 -10.71 32.52 17.54
C GLY A 142 -11.15 33.76 18.31
N PHE A 143 -12.01 33.58 19.30
CA PHE A 143 -12.55 34.68 20.11
C PHE A 143 -11.85 34.82 21.48
N THR A 144 -10.67 34.20 21.63
CA THR A 144 -9.90 34.26 22.88
C THR A 144 -8.74 35.25 22.80
N ALA A 145 -8.23 35.71 23.94
CA ALA A 145 -7.05 36.56 23.99
C ALA A 145 -5.81 35.88 23.36
N ALA A 146 -5.75 34.55 23.32
CA ALA A 146 -4.68 33.76 22.72
C ALA A 146 -4.69 33.73 21.17
N PHE A 147 -5.61 34.44 20.52
CA PHE A 147 -5.77 34.43 19.06
C PHE A 147 -4.47 34.58 18.25
N PRO A 148 -3.55 35.54 18.55
CA PRO A 148 -2.31 35.68 17.80
C PRO A 148 -1.43 34.43 17.88
N VAL A 149 -1.40 33.77 19.04
CA VAL A 149 -0.62 32.53 19.27
C VAL A 149 -1.24 31.37 18.52
N VAL A 150 -2.57 31.26 18.49
CA VAL A 150 -3.30 30.24 17.72
C VAL A 150 -3.01 30.36 16.24
N LEU A 151 -3.02 31.58 15.69
CA LEU A 151 -2.73 31.82 14.28
C LEU A 151 -1.31 31.34 13.92
N VAL A 152 -0.31 31.72 14.72
CA VAL A 152 1.08 31.28 14.50
C VAL A 152 1.21 29.77 14.71
N ALA A 153 0.51 29.20 15.69
CA ALA A 153 0.51 27.77 15.96
C ALA A 153 -0.02 26.96 14.77
N ILE A 154 -1.15 27.38 14.18
CA ILE A 154 -1.73 26.75 12.99
C ILE A 154 -0.75 26.84 11.80
N LEU A 155 -0.12 28.00 11.58
CA LEU A 155 0.85 28.19 10.51
C LEU A 155 2.09 27.28 10.67
N LEU A 156 2.61 27.14 11.89
CA LEU A 156 3.72 26.23 12.18
C LEU A 156 3.32 24.77 12.01
N CYS A 157 2.14 24.36 12.52
CA CYS A 157 1.61 23.01 12.32
C CYS A 157 1.48 22.67 10.84
N TYR A 158 0.92 23.59 10.06
CA TYR A 158 0.79 23.46 8.62
C TYR A 158 2.16 23.35 7.92
N GLY A 159 3.12 24.20 8.30
CA GLY A 159 4.50 24.13 7.79
C GLY A 159 5.15 22.76 8.04
N HIS A 160 5.00 22.22 9.26
CA HIS A 160 5.50 20.90 9.62
C HIS A 160 4.88 19.79 8.76
N MET A 161 3.57 19.84 8.51
CA MET A 161 2.88 18.86 7.66
C MET A 161 3.39 18.92 6.22
N VAL A 162 3.51 20.11 5.63
CA VAL A 162 4.01 20.26 4.25
C VAL A 162 5.45 19.75 4.13
N LEU A 163 6.33 20.15 5.07
CA LEU A 163 7.74 19.78 5.02
C LEU A 163 7.98 18.31 5.29
N ILE A 164 7.26 17.67 6.22
CA ILE A 164 7.44 16.24 6.47
C ILE A 164 7.02 15.41 5.25
N GLY A 165 5.95 15.83 4.56
CA GLY A 165 5.53 15.22 3.31
C GLY A 165 6.61 15.29 2.22
N GLN A 166 7.26 16.46 2.08
CA GLN A 166 8.36 16.67 1.14
C GLN A 166 9.63 15.92 1.54
N PHE A 167 9.95 15.92 2.83
CA PHE A 167 11.08 15.20 3.39
C PHE A 167 11.01 13.71 3.06
N ILE A 168 9.85 13.10 3.27
CA ILE A 168 9.63 11.69 2.99
C ILE A 168 9.63 11.42 1.49
N SER A 169 8.99 12.27 0.68
CA SER A 169 8.99 12.13 -0.78
C SER A 169 10.42 12.12 -1.35
N VAL A 170 11.26 13.06 -0.90
CA VAL A 170 12.66 13.19 -1.32
C VAL A 170 13.51 12.03 -0.80
N THR A 171 13.28 11.62 0.45
CA THR A 171 14.00 10.49 1.07
C THR A 171 13.67 9.17 0.39
N ILE A 172 12.39 8.87 0.15
CA ILE A 172 11.95 7.69 -0.61
C ILE A 172 12.51 7.74 -2.03
N GLY A 173 12.41 8.88 -2.70
CA GLY A 173 12.96 9.07 -4.04
C GLY A 173 14.46 8.79 -4.11
N GLY A 174 15.22 9.18 -3.08
CA GLY A 174 16.65 8.90 -2.96
C GLY A 174 17.00 7.46 -2.58
N ILE A 175 16.29 6.88 -1.61
CA ILE A 175 16.50 5.49 -1.16
C ILE A 175 16.18 4.51 -2.29
N LEU A 176 15.12 4.76 -3.05
CA LEU A 176 14.67 3.87 -4.14
C LEU A 176 15.59 3.89 -5.37
N GLN A 177 16.52 4.85 -5.49
CA GLN A 177 17.54 4.80 -6.55
C GLN A 177 18.49 3.61 -6.38
N SER A 178 18.68 3.12 -5.15
CA SER A 178 19.50 1.93 -4.89
C SER A 178 18.66 0.67 -4.97
N ARG A 179 19.05 -0.26 -5.84
CA ARG A 179 18.37 -1.56 -6.01
C ARG A 179 18.26 -2.34 -4.70
N ARG A 180 19.31 -2.33 -3.87
CA ARG A 180 19.33 -3.07 -2.59
C ARG A 180 18.34 -2.49 -1.59
N PHE A 181 18.30 -1.17 -1.45
CA PHE A 181 17.39 -0.50 -0.54
C PHE A 181 15.95 -0.56 -1.01
N ARG A 182 15.71 -0.52 -2.32
CA ARG A 182 14.38 -0.75 -2.88
C ARG A 182 13.84 -2.12 -2.50
N ASP A 183 14.65 -3.17 -2.65
CA ASP A 183 14.21 -4.53 -2.35
C ASP A 183 13.91 -4.68 -0.83
N VAL A 184 14.73 -4.07 0.04
CA VAL A 184 14.48 -4.01 1.50
C VAL A 184 13.24 -3.17 1.84
N ALA A 185 13.05 -2.02 1.20
CA ALA A 185 11.90 -1.16 1.43
C ALA A 185 10.59 -1.85 1.03
N ILE A 186 10.57 -2.60 -0.09
CA ILE A 186 9.40 -3.38 -0.47
C ILE A 186 9.08 -4.44 0.60
N ILE A 187 10.09 -5.13 1.14
CA ILE A 187 9.90 -6.09 2.24
C ILE A 187 9.38 -5.39 3.51
N PHE A 188 9.99 -4.26 3.89
CA PHE A 188 9.64 -3.51 5.10
C PHE A 188 8.22 -2.92 5.04
N PHE A 189 7.88 -2.22 3.95
CA PHE A 189 6.54 -1.65 3.79
C PHE A 189 5.47 -2.73 3.61
N SER A 190 5.82 -3.86 3.00
CA SER A 190 4.97 -5.05 2.98
C SER A 190 4.67 -5.54 4.40
N LEU A 191 5.71 -5.71 5.22
CA LEU A 191 5.59 -6.18 6.60
C LEU A 191 4.81 -5.16 7.47
N LEU A 192 5.07 -3.87 7.28
CA LEU A 192 4.38 -2.79 7.98
C LEU A 192 2.91 -2.69 7.54
N GLY A 193 2.62 -2.83 6.25
CA GLY A 193 1.27 -2.89 5.70
C GLY A 193 0.48 -4.08 6.24
N SER A 194 1.10 -5.26 6.38
CA SER A 194 0.46 -6.39 7.05
C SER A 194 0.30 -6.17 8.56
N SER A 195 1.16 -5.36 9.18
CA SER A 195 1.07 -4.98 10.59
C SER A 195 -0.02 -3.94 10.87
N CYS A 196 -0.57 -3.26 9.85
CA CYS A 196 -1.74 -2.39 10.00
C CYS A 196 -2.93 -3.12 10.61
N TYR A 197 -3.02 -4.44 10.43
CA TYR A 197 -4.03 -5.25 11.12
C TYR A 197 -3.86 -5.23 12.65
N PHE A 198 -2.62 -5.35 13.16
CA PHE A 198 -2.38 -5.22 14.60
C PHE A 198 -2.60 -3.81 15.12
N ILE A 199 -2.25 -2.79 14.33
CA ILE A 199 -2.56 -1.40 14.68
C ILE A 199 -4.07 -1.19 14.76
N ASN A 200 -4.81 -1.71 13.78
CA ASN A 200 -6.27 -1.65 13.76
C ASN A 200 -6.87 -2.44 14.92
N LEU A 201 -6.38 -3.65 15.20
CA LEU A 201 -6.83 -4.47 16.33
C LEU A 201 -6.52 -3.81 17.68
N ALA A 202 -5.33 -3.22 17.85
CA ALA A 202 -4.96 -2.49 19.05
C ALA A 202 -5.80 -1.21 19.22
N PHE A 203 -6.07 -0.51 18.11
CA PHE A 203 -6.94 0.66 18.09
C PHE A 203 -8.39 0.28 18.40
N GLN A 204 -8.93 -0.76 17.77
CA GLN A 204 -10.27 -1.31 18.04
C GLN A 204 -10.39 -1.78 19.49
N SER A 205 -9.42 -2.55 19.99
CA SER A 205 -9.42 -3.00 21.40
C SER A 205 -9.27 -1.83 22.37
N GLY A 206 -8.53 -0.78 22.00
CA GLY A 206 -8.44 0.46 22.78
C GLY A 206 -9.75 1.26 22.76
N MET A 207 -10.39 1.37 21.60
CA MET A 207 -11.69 2.02 21.40
C MET A 207 -12.81 1.27 22.10
N GLU A 208 -12.85 -0.07 22.04
CA GLU A 208 -13.79 -0.91 22.77
C GLU A 208 -13.64 -0.70 24.29
N ARG A 209 -12.41 -0.70 24.81
CA ARG A 209 -12.17 -0.39 26.23
C ARG A 209 -12.62 1.02 26.60
N LEU A 210 -12.42 2.00 25.72
CA LEU A 210 -12.91 3.36 25.87
C LEU A 210 -14.44 3.41 25.87
N PHE A 211 -15.10 2.76 24.91
CA PHE A 211 -16.56 2.74 24.78
C PHE A 211 -17.26 1.94 25.88
N ASP A 212 -16.69 0.82 26.32
CA ASP A 212 -17.20 0.03 27.44
C ASP A 212 -17.09 0.81 28.76
N SER A 213 -16.01 1.59 28.92
CA SER A 213 -15.84 2.52 30.06
C SER A 213 -16.74 3.77 30.02
N LEU A 214 -17.43 4.01 28.90
CA LEU A 214 -18.44 5.06 28.71
C LEU A 214 -19.86 4.58 29.05
N SER A 215 -20.04 3.37 29.60
CA SER A 215 -21.33 2.91 30.11
C SER A 215 -21.80 3.72 31.34
N PRO A 216 -23.12 3.94 31.56
CA PRO A 216 -23.68 5.01 32.40
C PRO A 216 -23.56 4.80 33.93
N GLY A 217 -22.48 4.21 34.43
CA GLY A 217 -22.29 3.90 35.86
C GLY A 217 -20.84 3.97 36.37
N GLN A 218 -19.87 4.29 35.52
CA GLN A 218 -18.44 4.42 35.90
C GLN A 218 -17.84 5.77 35.52
N GLU A 219 -18.69 6.80 35.34
CA GLU A 219 -18.26 8.16 34.97
C GLU A 219 -17.28 8.76 35.99
N GLU A 220 -17.46 8.49 37.30
CA GLU A 220 -16.62 9.07 38.36
C GLU A 220 -15.20 8.48 38.38
N ALA A 221 -15.05 7.16 38.22
CA ALA A 221 -13.75 6.49 38.19
C ALA A 221 -12.96 6.82 36.90
N PHE A 222 -13.66 6.99 35.78
CA PHE A 222 -13.06 7.43 34.52
C PHE A 222 -12.68 8.91 34.58
N ALA A 223 -13.51 9.76 35.16
CA ALA A 223 -13.20 11.17 35.39
C ALA A 223 -11.99 11.34 36.30
N GLU A 224 -11.83 10.54 37.37
CA GLU A 224 -10.63 10.58 38.22
C GLU A 224 -9.37 10.10 37.48
N SER A 225 -9.46 9.01 36.70
CA SER A 225 -8.34 8.48 35.91
C SER A 225 -7.91 9.45 34.79
N LEU A 226 -8.87 10.09 34.11
CA LEU A 226 -8.62 11.10 33.09
C LEU A 226 -8.19 12.44 33.67
N ALA A 227 -8.69 12.85 34.84
CA ALA A 227 -8.31 14.12 35.48
C ALA A 227 -6.82 14.15 35.81
N GLY A 228 -6.22 13.01 36.14
CA GLY A 228 -4.77 12.87 36.33
C GLY A 228 -3.98 12.71 35.02
N PHE A 229 -4.61 12.29 33.93
CA PHE A 229 -3.94 12.12 32.65
C PHE A 229 -3.85 13.47 31.92
N GLN A 230 -2.61 13.95 31.72
CA GLN A 230 -2.32 15.13 30.93
C GLN A 230 -1.70 14.72 29.58
N PRO A 231 -2.50 14.38 28.55
CA PRO A 231 -1.99 13.94 27.25
C PRO A 231 -0.99 14.94 26.67
N LEU A 232 -1.25 16.23 26.88
CA LEU A 232 -0.44 17.30 26.33
C LEU A 232 1.02 17.26 26.83
N ASN A 233 1.31 16.72 28.02
CA ASN A 233 2.69 16.56 28.50
C ASN A 233 3.51 15.56 27.66
N ILE A 234 2.84 14.59 27.04
CA ILE A 234 3.46 13.63 26.13
C ILE A 234 3.48 14.23 24.72
N LEU A 235 2.35 14.81 24.30
CA LEU A 235 2.18 15.31 22.94
C LEU A 235 3.03 16.56 22.63
N GLN A 236 3.33 17.40 23.63
CA GLN A 236 4.07 18.66 23.46
C GLN A 236 5.48 18.48 22.85
N TRP A 237 6.08 17.30 22.97
CA TRP A 237 7.40 17.02 22.42
C TRP A 237 7.39 16.77 20.90
N PHE A 238 6.22 16.49 20.33
CA PHE A 238 6.07 16.32 18.88
C PHE A 238 6.06 17.69 18.17
N PRO A 239 6.51 17.76 16.88
CA PRO A 239 6.64 19.02 16.16
C PRO A 239 5.37 19.87 16.10
N THR A 240 4.21 19.20 15.98
CA THR A 240 2.88 19.83 15.93
C THR A 240 2.14 19.83 17.27
N GLY A 241 2.70 19.20 18.32
CA GLY A 241 2.16 19.26 19.68
C GLY A 241 2.71 20.44 20.48
N ALA A 242 3.95 20.89 20.22
CA ALA A 242 4.51 22.09 20.84
C ALA A 242 3.67 23.36 20.61
N PRO A 243 3.13 23.64 19.40
CA PRO A 243 2.22 24.75 19.19
C PRO A 243 0.93 24.66 20.02
N ALA A 244 0.43 23.46 20.34
CA ALA A 244 -0.74 23.29 21.21
C ALA A 244 -0.44 23.67 22.66
N ARG A 245 0.76 23.33 23.16
CA ARG A 245 1.25 23.79 24.47
C ARG A 245 1.42 25.31 24.52
N ALA A 246 1.83 25.93 23.41
CA ALA A 246 1.89 27.39 23.33
C ALA A 246 0.49 28.04 23.48
N VAL A 247 -0.53 27.48 22.83
CA VAL A 247 -1.92 27.97 22.94
C VAL A 247 -2.43 27.86 24.38
N GLU A 248 -2.17 26.74 25.06
CA GLU A 248 -2.54 26.56 26.47
C GLU A 248 -1.89 27.61 27.38
N GLN A 249 -0.59 27.85 27.23
CA GLN A 249 0.14 28.85 28.01
C GLN A 249 -0.39 30.27 27.72
N ALA A 250 -0.73 30.58 26.48
CA ALA A 250 -1.34 31.86 26.12
C ALA A 250 -2.73 32.05 26.74
N LEU A 251 -3.56 31.00 26.78
CA LEU A 251 -4.85 31.01 27.46
C LEU A 251 -4.71 31.18 28.98
N ALA A 252 -3.64 30.64 29.57
CA ALA A 252 -3.28 30.84 30.97
C ALA A 252 -2.62 32.20 31.28
N GLY A 253 -2.42 33.06 30.26
CA GLY A 253 -1.81 34.38 30.40
C GLY A 253 -0.27 34.40 30.46
N SER A 254 0.40 33.25 30.33
CA SER A 254 1.86 33.13 30.35
C SER A 254 2.48 33.29 28.94
N TRP A 255 2.37 34.50 28.40
CA TRP A 255 2.82 34.84 27.04
C TRP A 255 4.29 34.53 26.76
N GLY A 256 5.19 34.71 27.74
CA GLY A 256 6.60 34.37 27.59
C GLY A 256 6.83 32.88 27.33
N SER A 257 6.17 32.02 28.09
CA SER A 257 6.22 30.56 27.91
C SER A 257 5.60 30.13 26.57
N ALA A 258 4.50 30.77 26.16
CA ALA A 258 3.89 30.51 24.86
C ALA A 258 4.85 30.80 23.70
N LEU A 259 5.58 31.92 23.75
CA LEU A 259 6.59 32.27 22.75
C LEU A 259 7.76 31.29 22.73
N LEU A 260 8.20 30.76 23.88
CA LEU A 260 9.25 29.74 23.93
C LEU A 260 8.83 28.45 23.23
N TRP A 261 7.59 27.99 23.42
CA TRP A 261 7.07 26.80 22.75
C TRP A 261 6.87 26.99 21.24
N LEU A 262 6.42 28.17 20.80
CA LEU A 262 6.41 28.53 19.39
C LEU A 262 7.82 28.55 18.81
N GLY A 263 8.79 29.14 19.54
CA GLY A 263 10.20 29.16 19.18
C GLY A 263 10.79 27.75 19.03
N TYR A 264 10.49 26.85 19.96
CA TYR A 264 10.88 25.44 19.88
C TYR A 264 10.35 24.77 18.61
N SER A 265 9.06 24.93 18.30
CA SER A 265 8.47 24.36 17.08
C SER A 265 9.07 24.99 15.80
N ALA A 266 9.34 26.30 15.81
CA ALA A 266 9.98 27.00 14.70
C ALA A 266 11.44 26.54 14.48
N VAL A 267 12.20 26.27 15.53
CA VAL A 267 13.55 25.70 15.45
C VAL A 267 13.52 24.30 14.84
N ILE A 268 12.59 23.44 15.26
CA ILE A 268 12.42 22.11 14.65
C ILE A 268 12.07 22.25 13.16
N LEU A 269 11.18 23.18 12.81
CA LEU A 269 10.77 23.43 11.43
C LEU A 269 11.97 23.87 10.58
N ALA A 270 12.78 24.79 11.09
CA ALA A 270 13.99 25.27 10.42
C ALA A 270 15.03 24.15 10.27
N ALA A 271 15.25 23.34 11.31
CA ALA A 271 16.15 22.19 11.25
C ALA A 271 15.68 21.17 10.21
N LEU A 272 14.39 20.82 10.20
CA LEU A 272 13.82 19.90 9.22
C LEU A 272 13.94 20.44 7.79
N THR A 273 13.68 21.74 7.60
CA THR A 273 13.86 22.43 6.30
C THR A 273 15.32 22.35 5.85
N TRP A 274 16.26 22.58 6.76
CA TRP A 274 17.69 22.52 6.47
C TRP A 274 18.14 21.11 6.08
N VAL A 275 17.73 20.08 6.83
CA VAL A 275 18.05 18.69 6.49
C VAL A 275 17.43 18.31 5.15
N TRP A 276 16.15 18.64 4.93
CA TRP A 276 15.47 18.41 3.66
C TRP A 276 16.20 19.07 2.49
N PHE A 277 16.63 20.32 2.64
CA PHE A 277 17.41 21.05 1.64
C PHE A 277 18.73 20.35 1.30
N GLN A 278 19.46 19.86 2.30
CA GLN A 278 20.72 19.13 2.08
C GLN A 278 20.50 17.82 1.32
N LEU A 279 19.43 17.11 1.67
CA LEU A 279 19.05 15.85 1.02
C LEU A 279 18.65 16.07 -0.44
N LEU A 280 17.89 17.12 -0.72
CA LEU A 280 17.52 17.51 -2.08
C LEU A 280 18.75 17.90 -2.91
N ASN A 281 19.69 18.65 -2.35
CA ASN A 281 20.94 19.00 -3.02
C ASN A 281 21.78 17.77 -3.36
N ARG A 282 21.89 16.81 -2.43
CA ARG A 282 22.60 15.54 -2.69
C ARG A 282 21.94 14.77 -3.83
N LEU A 283 20.62 14.63 -3.80
CA LEU A 283 19.84 14.00 -4.87
C LEU A 283 20.10 14.67 -6.24
N ALA A 284 20.08 16.01 -6.28
CA ALA A 284 20.26 16.79 -7.51
C ALA A 284 21.68 16.70 -8.09
N THR A 285 22.69 16.52 -7.23
CA THR A 285 24.10 16.38 -7.63
C THR A 285 24.50 14.94 -8.02
N GLY A 286 23.57 13.99 -8.02
CA GLY A 286 23.82 12.59 -8.40
C GLY A 286 24.56 11.76 -7.35
N GLY A 287 24.92 12.37 -6.21
CA GLY A 287 25.41 11.66 -5.04
C GLY A 287 24.22 11.02 -4.32
N GLY A 288 23.87 9.79 -4.69
CA GLY A 288 22.85 9.02 -3.97
C GLY A 288 23.05 9.11 -2.46
N PHE A 289 21.94 9.07 -1.69
CA PHE A 289 21.88 9.54 -0.29
C PHE A 289 22.95 9.00 0.67
N LEU A 290 23.53 7.82 0.40
CA LEU A 290 24.41 7.12 1.33
C LEU A 290 25.68 6.52 0.73
N ILE A 291 25.97 6.64 -0.57
CA ILE A 291 27.12 5.92 -1.15
C ILE A 291 27.76 6.75 -2.28
N GLY A 292 28.98 7.23 -2.04
CA GLY A 292 29.99 7.46 -3.08
C GLY A 292 30.39 6.13 -3.72
N GLY A 293 29.43 5.52 -4.40
CA GLY A 293 29.58 4.20 -4.99
C GLY A 293 30.32 4.35 -6.30
N ARG A 294 31.62 4.02 -6.28
CA ARG A 294 32.37 3.70 -7.50
C ARG A 294 31.49 2.82 -8.40
N PRO A 295 31.52 3.02 -9.73
CA PRO A 295 30.84 2.13 -10.67
C PRO A 295 31.26 0.71 -10.29
N GLN A 296 30.30 -0.10 -9.88
CA GLN A 296 30.58 -1.48 -9.54
C GLN A 296 30.95 -2.14 -10.86
N GLU A 297 32.25 -2.36 -11.08
CA GLU A 297 32.75 -3.22 -12.16
C GLU A 297 31.93 -4.50 -12.11
N GLU A 298 31.26 -4.74 -13.22
CA GLU A 298 30.46 -5.92 -13.45
C GLU A 298 31.42 -7.11 -13.40
N LYS A 299 31.60 -7.70 -12.21
CA LYS A 299 32.35 -8.95 -12.06
C LYS A 299 31.66 -9.96 -12.95
N GLU A 300 32.31 -10.30 -14.07
CA GLU A 300 31.95 -11.41 -14.93
C GLU A 300 31.71 -12.63 -14.04
N LYS A 301 30.45 -13.06 -13.98
CA LYS A 301 30.12 -14.29 -13.27
C LYS A 301 30.73 -15.44 -14.06
N PRO A 302 31.56 -16.30 -13.44
CA PRO A 302 32.05 -17.48 -14.12
C PRO A 302 30.84 -18.30 -14.60
N ALA A 303 30.89 -18.76 -15.85
CA ALA A 303 29.86 -19.59 -16.44
C ALA A 303 29.55 -20.76 -15.50
N ALA A 304 28.34 -20.76 -14.93
CA ALA A 304 27.95 -21.75 -13.94
C ALA A 304 28.03 -23.15 -14.58
N ARG A 305 28.97 -23.97 -14.08
CA ARG A 305 29.14 -25.37 -14.44
C ARG A 305 27.82 -26.09 -14.17
N LYS A 306 27.20 -26.66 -15.22
CA LYS A 306 25.99 -27.48 -15.11
C LYS A 306 26.28 -28.66 -14.17
N THR A 307 25.86 -28.54 -12.91
CA THR A 307 25.86 -29.68 -11.99
C THR A 307 24.67 -30.56 -12.36
N ASN A 308 24.98 -31.73 -12.90
CA ASN A 308 24.04 -32.76 -13.33
C ASN A 308 23.43 -33.46 -12.10
N ARG A 309 22.61 -32.74 -11.32
CA ARG A 309 21.74 -33.33 -10.30
C ARG A 309 20.37 -33.51 -10.96
N GLY A 310 19.88 -34.76 -10.98
CA GLY A 310 18.55 -35.10 -11.49
C GLY A 310 17.53 -34.10 -10.96
N SER A 311 16.95 -33.33 -11.86
CA SER A 311 16.06 -32.25 -11.53
C SER A 311 14.66 -32.81 -11.41
N ILE A 312 13.85 -32.27 -10.49
CA ILE A 312 12.40 -32.59 -10.40
C ILE A 312 11.70 -32.32 -11.76
N LEU A 313 12.33 -31.52 -12.63
CA LEU A 313 11.87 -31.20 -13.97
C LEU A 313 12.06 -32.33 -15.00
N ASP A 314 12.88 -33.36 -14.71
CA ASP A 314 13.19 -34.44 -15.66
C ASP A 314 11.99 -35.40 -15.90
N GLY A 315 10.96 -35.32 -15.06
CA GLY A 315 9.70 -36.07 -15.22
C GLY A 315 8.64 -35.37 -16.08
N LEU A 316 8.91 -34.15 -16.55
CA LEU A 316 8.00 -33.38 -17.40
C LEU A 316 8.44 -33.47 -18.87
N PRO A 317 7.52 -33.32 -19.84
CA PRO A 317 7.90 -33.17 -21.24
C PRO A 317 8.92 -32.03 -21.41
N ASP A 318 9.95 -32.24 -22.23
CA ASP A 318 11.12 -31.34 -22.35
C ASP A 318 10.74 -29.87 -22.56
N ASP A 319 9.73 -29.63 -23.39
CA ASP A 319 9.25 -28.28 -23.70
C ASP A 319 8.61 -27.59 -22.48
N LEU A 320 7.84 -28.34 -21.69
CA LEU A 320 7.18 -27.87 -20.49
C LEU A 320 8.20 -27.72 -19.35
N ALA A 321 9.16 -28.63 -19.23
CA ALA A 321 10.26 -28.56 -18.27
C ALA A 321 11.08 -27.27 -18.44
N VAL A 322 11.34 -26.85 -19.69
CA VAL A 322 12.03 -25.60 -19.99
C VAL A 322 11.20 -24.38 -19.57
N LEU A 323 9.90 -24.37 -19.87
CA LEU A 323 8.98 -23.28 -19.49
C LEU A 323 8.83 -23.16 -17.97
N VAL A 324 8.62 -24.27 -17.28
CA VAL A 324 8.54 -24.31 -15.81
C VAL A 324 9.86 -23.88 -15.18
N GLY A 325 10.99 -24.36 -15.71
CA GLY A 325 12.32 -23.97 -15.24
C GLY A 325 12.61 -22.47 -15.45
N LYS A 326 12.12 -21.87 -16.54
CA LYS A 326 12.18 -20.42 -16.77
C LYS A 326 11.40 -19.68 -15.69
N GLU A 327 10.14 -20.07 -15.43
CA GLU A 327 9.29 -19.43 -14.44
C GLU A 327 9.85 -19.54 -13.02
N LEU A 328 10.36 -20.71 -12.63
CA LEU A 328 10.94 -20.92 -11.30
C LEU A 328 12.17 -20.03 -11.06
N ARG A 329 13.03 -19.88 -12.08
CA ARG A 329 14.16 -18.93 -12.05
C ARG A 329 13.69 -17.48 -11.99
N SER A 330 12.61 -17.14 -12.70
CA SER A 330 12.03 -15.79 -12.70
C SER A 330 11.52 -15.40 -11.30
N VAL A 331 10.84 -16.32 -10.61
CA VAL A 331 10.34 -16.14 -9.24
C VAL A 331 11.48 -15.82 -8.28
N TRP A 332 12.60 -16.52 -8.42
CA TRP A 332 13.77 -16.21 -7.61
C TRP A 332 14.45 -14.91 -8.03
N ARG A 333 14.53 -14.59 -9.33
CA ARG A 333 15.24 -13.39 -9.79
C ARG A 333 14.49 -12.08 -9.49
N ILE A 334 13.15 -12.11 -9.43
CA ILE A 334 12.30 -10.94 -9.25
C ILE A 334 11.93 -10.78 -7.76
N PRO A 335 12.46 -9.75 -7.06
CA PRO A 335 12.22 -9.55 -5.61
C PRO A 335 10.73 -9.41 -5.25
N GLN A 336 9.94 -8.76 -6.13
CA GLN A 336 8.51 -8.56 -5.94
C GLN A 336 7.74 -9.88 -5.76
N ARG A 337 8.15 -10.94 -6.48
CA ARG A 337 7.55 -12.28 -6.34
C ARG A 337 7.92 -12.95 -5.02
N ARG A 338 9.13 -12.68 -4.49
CA ARG A 338 9.53 -13.17 -3.15
C ARG A 338 8.77 -12.47 -2.03
N VAL A 339 8.47 -11.18 -2.20
CA VAL A 339 7.67 -10.43 -1.23
C VAL A 339 6.23 -10.93 -1.23
N GLY A 340 5.65 -11.25 -2.40
CA GLY A 340 4.33 -11.88 -2.48
C GLY A 340 4.25 -13.21 -1.69
N LEU A 341 5.29 -14.04 -1.75
CA LEU A 341 5.41 -15.25 -0.93
C LEU A 341 5.42 -14.95 0.57
N LEU A 342 6.24 -13.96 0.99
CA LEU A 342 6.33 -13.56 2.39
C LEU A 342 5.00 -12.98 2.90
N GLN A 343 4.35 -12.11 2.12
CA GLN A 343 3.02 -11.57 2.40
C GLN A 343 1.99 -12.69 2.55
N GLY A 344 2.07 -13.70 1.70
CA GLY A 344 1.17 -14.85 1.74
C GLY A 344 1.18 -15.55 3.10
N VAL A 345 2.35 -15.75 3.71
CA VAL A 345 2.47 -16.36 5.06
C VAL A 345 2.10 -15.38 6.17
N LEU A 346 2.53 -14.13 6.02
CA LEU A 346 2.39 -13.12 7.07
C LEU A 346 0.93 -12.73 7.31
N VAL A 347 0.16 -12.43 6.27
CA VAL A 347 -1.22 -11.91 6.40
C VAL A 347 -2.13 -12.83 7.24
N PRO A 348 -2.15 -14.16 7.06
CA PRO A 348 -2.91 -15.07 7.90
C PRO A 348 -2.38 -15.17 9.31
N PHE A 349 -1.05 -15.17 9.49
CA PHE A 349 -0.46 -15.15 10.81
C PHE A 349 -0.92 -13.90 11.58
N PHE A 350 -0.98 -12.76 10.90
CA PHE A 350 -1.54 -11.51 11.43
C PHE A 350 -3.04 -11.65 11.74
N MET A 351 -3.85 -12.21 10.84
CA MET A 351 -5.30 -12.44 11.05
C MET A 351 -5.59 -13.47 12.15
N MET A 352 -4.67 -14.41 12.41
CA MET A 352 -4.74 -15.40 13.49
C MET A 352 -4.31 -14.82 14.84
N GLY A 353 -3.57 -13.71 14.85
CA GLY A 353 -3.06 -13.03 16.04
C GLY A 353 -4.06 -12.82 17.18
N PRO A 354 -5.31 -12.35 16.93
CA PRO A 354 -6.32 -12.19 17.97
C PRO A 354 -6.65 -13.47 18.74
N PHE A 355 -6.54 -14.63 18.08
CA PHE A 355 -6.79 -15.95 18.68
C PHE A 355 -5.55 -16.53 19.38
N LEU A 356 -4.37 -15.94 19.14
CA LEU A 356 -3.09 -16.36 19.74
C LEU A 356 -2.72 -15.51 20.98
N ILE A 357 -3.36 -14.35 21.20
CA ILE A 357 -3.06 -13.46 22.32
C ILE A 357 -3.79 -13.95 23.59
N PRO A 358 -3.05 -14.38 24.64
CA PRO A 358 -3.64 -14.81 25.90
C PRO A 358 -4.28 -13.61 26.60
N GLY A 359 -5.57 -13.70 26.94
CA GLY A 359 -6.28 -12.67 27.71
C GLY A 359 -7.73 -12.41 27.32
N ARG A 360 -8.20 -12.93 26.17
CA ARG A 360 -9.62 -12.88 25.78
C ARG A 360 -10.35 -14.22 25.91
N SER A 361 -9.64 -15.29 26.24
CA SER A 361 -10.21 -16.61 26.52
C SER A 361 -9.39 -17.30 27.61
N THR A 362 -10.07 -18.05 28.44
CA THR A 362 -9.64 -18.88 29.59
C THR A 362 -8.25 -19.54 29.51
N PRO A 363 -7.66 -19.94 30.66
CA PRO A 363 -6.34 -20.60 30.69
C PRO A 363 -6.32 -21.89 29.86
N GLY A 364 -5.64 -21.86 28.71
CA GLY A 364 -5.59 -22.96 27.74
C GLY A 364 -5.36 -22.49 26.29
N ALA A 365 -4.39 -21.59 26.08
CA ALA A 365 -4.26 -20.71 24.91
C ALA A 365 -4.05 -21.38 23.52
N PHE A 366 -3.94 -22.71 23.45
CA PHE A 366 -3.68 -23.43 22.17
C PHE A 366 -4.82 -24.35 21.74
N SER A 367 -5.87 -24.56 22.54
CA SER A 367 -6.99 -25.47 22.25
C SER A 367 -8.30 -24.74 21.89
N THR A 368 -8.24 -23.46 21.50
CA THR A 368 -9.41 -22.57 21.43
C THR A 368 -9.63 -21.93 20.05
N PHE A 369 -9.19 -22.56 18.95
CA PHE A 369 -9.71 -22.15 17.64
C PHE A 369 -11.12 -22.72 17.49
N PRO A 370 -12.16 -21.89 17.28
CA PRO A 370 -13.48 -22.40 16.97
C PRO A 370 -13.41 -23.30 15.72
N SER A 371 -14.14 -24.42 15.70
CA SER A 371 -14.12 -25.36 14.57
C SER A 371 -14.49 -24.70 13.22
N TRP A 372 -15.32 -23.65 13.25
CA TRP A 372 -15.67 -22.85 12.07
C TRP A 372 -14.48 -22.05 11.51
N PHE A 373 -13.46 -21.75 12.31
CA PHE A 373 -12.28 -21.01 11.86
C PHE A 373 -11.57 -21.73 10.72
N ALA A 374 -11.55 -23.07 10.75
CA ALA A 374 -11.01 -23.88 9.65
C ALA A 374 -11.70 -23.60 8.30
N LEU A 375 -13.00 -23.27 8.30
CA LEU A 375 -13.75 -22.93 7.07
C LEU A 375 -13.32 -21.61 6.43
N SER A 376 -12.53 -20.79 7.13
CA SER A 376 -11.95 -19.57 6.54
C SER A 376 -10.73 -19.85 5.67
N MET A 377 -10.07 -21.01 5.82
CA MET A 377 -8.86 -21.33 5.07
C MET A 377 -9.07 -21.45 3.55
N PRO A 378 -10.17 -22.01 3.01
CA PRO A 378 -10.43 -21.97 1.57
C PRO A 378 -10.55 -20.54 1.03
N VAL A 379 -11.11 -19.60 1.81
CA VAL A 379 -11.15 -18.17 1.46
C VAL A 379 -9.73 -17.59 1.43
N TYR A 380 -8.90 -17.95 2.39
CA TYR A 380 -7.48 -17.59 2.38
C TYR A 380 -6.74 -18.16 1.15
N ALA A 381 -7.01 -19.40 0.74
CA ALA A 381 -6.48 -19.99 -0.48
C ALA A 381 -6.87 -19.19 -1.74
N LEU A 382 -8.12 -18.73 -1.82
CA LEU A 382 -8.59 -17.83 -2.89
C LEU A 382 -7.88 -16.48 -2.86
N PHE A 383 -7.69 -15.90 -1.68
CA PHE A 383 -6.98 -14.63 -1.53
C PHE A 383 -5.50 -14.72 -1.95
N LEU A 384 -4.80 -15.79 -1.53
CA LEU A 384 -3.42 -16.05 -1.94
C LEU A 384 -3.27 -16.20 -3.45
N SER A 385 -4.10 -17.06 -4.05
CA SER A 385 -4.06 -17.32 -5.48
C SER A 385 -4.38 -16.04 -6.26
N TRP A 386 -5.38 -15.27 -5.83
CA TRP A 386 -5.72 -13.98 -6.42
C TRP A 386 -4.52 -13.02 -6.43
N ILE A 387 -3.88 -12.78 -5.28
CA ILE A 387 -2.73 -11.85 -5.21
C ILE A 387 -1.54 -12.33 -6.04
N ASN A 388 -1.22 -13.62 -6.03
CA ASN A 388 -0.01 -14.13 -6.66
C ASN A 388 -0.15 -14.41 -8.16
N SER A 389 -1.34 -14.77 -8.62
CA SER A 389 -1.59 -15.20 -10.00
C SER A 389 -2.30 -14.15 -10.87
N GLN A 390 -2.68 -13.01 -10.30
CA GLN A 390 -3.20 -11.92 -11.11
C GLN A 390 -2.22 -11.53 -12.22
N ASN A 391 -2.77 -11.38 -13.43
CA ASN A 391 -2.05 -10.84 -14.57
C ASN A 391 -0.78 -11.64 -14.97
N MET A 392 -0.94 -12.96 -15.10
CA MET A 392 0.14 -13.94 -15.32
C MET A 392 1.08 -13.60 -16.50
N LEU A 393 0.54 -13.05 -17.59
CA LEU A 393 1.30 -12.67 -18.78
C LEU A 393 2.16 -11.43 -18.57
N ALA A 394 1.70 -10.47 -17.77
CA ALA A 394 2.37 -9.19 -17.70
C ALA A 394 3.73 -9.23 -17.00
N TRP A 395 3.95 -10.26 -16.20
CA TRP A 395 5.25 -10.58 -15.61
C TRP A 395 6.32 -10.99 -16.63
N GLU A 396 5.97 -11.17 -17.90
CA GLU A 396 6.95 -11.31 -18.99
C GLU A 396 7.55 -9.96 -19.42
N GLY A 397 6.89 -8.85 -19.10
CA GLY A 397 7.32 -7.50 -19.44
C GLY A 397 7.69 -7.36 -20.92
N ARG A 398 8.86 -6.76 -21.20
CA ARG A 398 9.40 -6.59 -22.56
C ARG A 398 9.75 -7.90 -23.26
N GLY A 399 9.84 -9.02 -22.53
CA GLY A 399 10.13 -10.33 -23.09
C GLY A 399 8.93 -11.02 -23.74
N LEU A 400 7.70 -10.52 -23.53
CA LEU A 400 6.49 -11.16 -24.06
C LEU A 400 6.52 -11.37 -25.58
N PRO A 401 6.90 -10.39 -26.43
CA PRO A 401 6.96 -10.60 -27.87
C PRO A 401 7.95 -11.70 -28.26
N SER A 402 9.12 -11.75 -27.62
CA SER A 402 10.10 -12.82 -27.87
C SER A 402 9.60 -14.21 -27.51
N LEU A 403 8.74 -14.30 -26.48
CA LEU A 403 8.11 -15.55 -26.07
C LEU A 403 7.05 -16.01 -27.08
N LEU A 404 6.28 -15.06 -27.63
CA LEU A 404 5.27 -15.36 -28.65
C LEU A 404 5.91 -15.81 -29.98
N LEU A 405 7.14 -15.40 -30.28
CA LEU A 405 7.86 -15.90 -31.47
C LEU A 405 8.30 -17.37 -31.35
N THR A 406 8.24 -17.98 -30.16
CA THR A 406 8.58 -19.38 -29.99
C THR A 406 7.48 -20.30 -30.56
N PRO A 407 7.83 -21.46 -31.14
CA PRO A 407 6.86 -22.40 -31.75
C PRO A 407 6.04 -23.18 -30.71
N GLN A 408 5.95 -22.69 -29.47
CA GLN A 408 5.28 -23.39 -28.38
C GLN A 408 3.78 -23.09 -28.39
N PRO A 409 2.92 -24.12 -28.20
CA PRO A 409 1.48 -23.92 -28.14
C PRO A 409 1.12 -23.05 -26.93
N ARG A 410 0.26 -22.06 -27.15
CA ARG A 410 -0.04 -21.00 -26.17
C ARG A 410 -0.64 -21.51 -24.87
N TRP A 411 -1.43 -22.58 -24.92
CA TRP A 411 -2.01 -23.17 -23.71
C TRP A 411 -0.94 -23.77 -22.77
N ARG A 412 0.21 -24.27 -23.30
CA ARG A 412 1.32 -24.78 -22.48
C ARG A 412 2.03 -23.68 -21.71
N LEU A 413 2.03 -22.46 -22.23
CA LEU A 413 2.57 -21.29 -21.52
C LEU A 413 1.77 -21.03 -20.23
N PHE A 414 0.43 -21.02 -20.33
CA PHE A 414 -0.44 -20.85 -19.16
C PHE A 414 -0.34 -22.02 -18.20
N TRP A 415 -0.24 -23.24 -18.73
CA TRP A 415 -0.08 -24.44 -17.90
C TRP A 415 1.21 -24.41 -17.09
N ALA A 416 2.35 -24.09 -17.71
CA ALA A 416 3.63 -23.98 -17.03
C ALA A 416 3.63 -22.89 -15.94
N LYS A 417 3.05 -21.70 -16.25
CA LYS A 417 2.85 -20.66 -15.26
C LYS A 417 1.92 -21.12 -14.13
N GLY A 418 0.85 -21.83 -14.48
CA GLY A 418 -0.11 -22.42 -13.56
C GLY A 418 0.56 -23.36 -12.55
N MET A 419 1.45 -24.24 -13.00
CA MET A 419 2.18 -25.13 -12.09
C MET A 419 3.07 -24.37 -11.11
N VAL A 420 3.81 -23.36 -11.60
CA VAL A 420 4.73 -22.58 -10.74
C VAL A 420 3.98 -21.71 -9.74
N PHE A 421 2.92 -21.03 -10.17
CA PHE A 421 2.11 -20.20 -9.27
C PHE A 421 1.29 -21.06 -8.29
N PHE A 422 0.90 -22.28 -8.67
CA PHE A 422 0.28 -23.23 -7.76
C PHE A 422 1.26 -23.63 -6.67
N LEU A 423 2.51 -23.96 -7.03
CA LEU A 423 3.57 -24.25 -6.04
C LEU A 423 3.82 -23.06 -5.10
N ILE A 424 3.89 -21.85 -5.64
CA ILE A 424 4.09 -20.61 -4.86
C ILE A 424 2.95 -20.35 -3.89
N SER A 425 1.70 -20.60 -4.30
CA SER A 425 0.51 -20.32 -3.48
C SER A 425 0.20 -21.46 -2.51
N SER A 426 0.48 -22.71 -2.89
CA SER A 426 0.19 -23.90 -2.08
C SER A 426 1.14 -24.03 -0.89
N VAL A 427 2.43 -23.71 -1.02
CA VAL A 427 3.38 -23.80 0.11
C VAL A 427 2.94 -22.97 1.33
N PRO A 428 2.71 -21.64 1.24
CA PRO A 428 2.26 -20.85 2.38
C PRO A 428 0.87 -21.27 2.85
N PHE A 429 -0.01 -21.70 1.93
CA PHE A 429 -1.32 -22.23 2.28
C PHE A 429 -1.22 -23.51 3.14
N LEU A 430 -0.38 -24.47 2.75
CA LEU A 430 -0.18 -25.74 3.44
C LEU A 430 0.43 -25.55 4.82
N VAL A 431 1.38 -24.61 4.96
CA VAL A 431 1.97 -24.28 6.27
C VAL A 431 0.90 -23.74 7.22
N VAL A 432 0.14 -22.73 6.78
CA VAL A 432 -0.89 -22.10 7.64
C VAL A 432 -2.05 -23.05 7.92
N SER A 433 -2.60 -23.71 6.90
CA SER A 433 -3.71 -24.66 7.07
C SER A 433 -3.30 -25.91 7.86
N GLY A 434 -2.04 -26.37 7.74
CA GLY A 434 -1.49 -27.43 8.56
C GLY A 434 -1.38 -27.05 10.04
N LEU A 435 -0.95 -25.81 10.33
CA LEU A 435 -0.95 -25.28 11.70
C LEU A 435 -2.38 -25.18 12.25
N VAL A 436 -3.34 -24.68 11.45
CA VAL A 436 -4.75 -24.64 11.84
C VAL A 436 -5.31 -26.03 12.10
N ALA A 437 -5.00 -27.01 11.25
CA ALA A 437 -5.42 -28.40 11.45
C ALA A 437 -4.81 -29.01 12.72
N PHE A 438 -3.56 -28.67 13.03
CA PHE A 438 -2.88 -29.12 14.24
C PHE A 438 -3.51 -28.53 15.52
N PHE A 439 -3.81 -27.22 15.53
CA PHE A 439 -4.33 -26.54 16.72
C PHE A 439 -5.84 -26.63 16.91
N ALA A 440 -6.62 -26.49 15.84
CA ALA A 440 -8.09 -26.54 15.93
C ALA A 440 -8.59 -27.96 16.16
N GLY A 441 -7.87 -28.97 15.65
CA GLY A 441 -8.33 -30.35 15.63
C GLY A 441 -9.63 -30.54 14.82
N GLY A 442 -10.04 -31.79 14.65
CA GLY A 442 -11.29 -32.13 13.96
C GLY A 442 -11.13 -32.43 12.48
N TRP A 443 -12.11 -33.16 11.95
CA TRP A 443 -12.11 -33.66 10.58
C TRP A 443 -12.20 -32.52 9.54
N THR A 444 -12.90 -31.43 9.88
CA THR A 444 -13.10 -30.26 9.01
C THR A 444 -11.79 -29.56 8.69
N ALA A 445 -10.91 -29.42 9.68
CA ALA A 445 -9.63 -28.74 9.54
C ALA A 445 -8.67 -29.49 8.61
N VAL A 446 -8.77 -30.82 8.55
CA VAL A 446 -8.01 -31.65 7.61
C VAL A 446 -8.59 -31.58 6.20
N LEU A 447 -9.91 -31.69 6.05
CA LEU A 447 -10.57 -31.74 4.75
C LEU A 447 -10.58 -30.40 4.01
N VAL A 448 -10.41 -29.30 4.73
CA VAL A 448 -10.22 -27.96 4.19
C VAL A 448 -8.95 -27.83 3.34
N ILE A 449 -7.89 -28.60 3.63
CA ILE A 449 -6.61 -28.54 2.91
C ILE A 449 -6.80 -28.91 1.42
N PRO A 450 -7.30 -30.11 1.06
CA PRO A 450 -7.51 -30.47 -0.34
C PRO A 450 -8.56 -29.57 -1.02
N VAL A 451 -9.58 -29.11 -0.31
CA VAL A 451 -10.55 -28.15 -0.86
C VAL A 451 -9.87 -26.83 -1.22
N GLY A 452 -9.05 -26.28 -0.33
CA GLY A 452 -8.29 -25.05 -0.58
C GLY A 452 -7.30 -25.20 -1.73
N LEU A 453 -6.63 -26.35 -1.88
CA LEU A 453 -5.79 -26.62 -3.05
C LEU A 453 -6.59 -26.64 -4.36
N GLY A 454 -7.77 -27.27 -4.35
CA GLY A 454 -8.71 -27.23 -5.48
C GLY A 454 -9.15 -25.81 -5.84
N LEU A 455 -9.41 -24.98 -4.82
CA LEU A 455 -9.77 -23.57 -5.00
C LEU A 455 -8.62 -22.70 -5.54
N ILE A 456 -7.38 -22.99 -5.16
CA ILE A 456 -6.21 -22.34 -5.76
C ILE A 456 -6.19 -22.65 -7.26
N LEU A 457 -6.37 -23.91 -7.65
CA LEU A 457 -6.39 -24.31 -9.07
C LEU A 457 -7.54 -23.66 -9.86
N SER A 458 -8.75 -23.59 -9.27
CA SER A 458 -9.90 -22.93 -9.92
C SER A 458 -9.67 -21.43 -10.10
N ALA A 459 -9.13 -20.74 -9.08
CA ALA A 459 -8.79 -19.32 -9.17
C ALA A 459 -7.76 -19.06 -10.28
N MET A 460 -6.77 -19.94 -10.40
CA MET A 460 -5.72 -19.84 -11.42
C MET A 460 -6.24 -20.01 -12.85
N ALA A 461 -7.28 -20.83 -13.04
CA ALA A 461 -7.98 -20.94 -14.31
C ALA A 461 -8.57 -19.59 -14.74
N VAL A 462 -9.24 -18.91 -13.81
CA VAL A 462 -9.85 -17.59 -14.05
C VAL A 462 -8.77 -16.54 -14.31
N THR A 463 -7.67 -16.55 -13.55
CA THR A 463 -6.59 -15.57 -13.74
C THR A 463 -5.87 -15.77 -15.06
N ALA A 464 -5.70 -17.00 -15.54
CA ALA A 464 -5.13 -17.29 -16.86
C ALA A 464 -5.93 -16.61 -17.97
N VAL A 465 -7.24 -16.83 -17.99
CA VAL A 465 -8.16 -16.21 -18.97
C VAL A 465 -8.19 -14.69 -18.80
N SER A 466 -8.27 -14.20 -17.57
CA SER A 466 -8.31 -12.76 -17.30
C SER A 466 -7.05 -12.03 -17.76
N SER A 467 -5.88 -12.69 -17.75
CA SER A 467 -4.62 -12.08 -18.15
C SER A 467 -4.56 -11.80 -19.66
N VAL A 468 -5.39 -12.49 -20.44
CA VAL A 468 -5.56 -12.29 -21.89
C VAL A 468 -6.64 -11.23 -22.16
N LEU A 469 -7.75 -11.25 -21.41
CA LEU A 469 -8.87 -10.32 -21.61
C LEU A 469 -8.62 -8.92 -21.06
N PHE A 470 -7.90 -8.83 -19.93
CA PHE A 470 -7.61 -7.60 -19.21
C PHE A 470 -6.11 -7.50 -18.89
N PRO A 471 -5.24 -7.44 -19.92
CA PRO A 471 -3.81 -7.31 -19.70
C PRO A 471 -3.49 -5.95 -19.05
N ILE A 472 -2.65 -5.97 -18.03
CA ILE A 472 -2.17 -4.74 -17.38
C ILE A 472 -0.64 -4.73 -17.51
N PRO A 473 -0.02 -3.78 -18.23
CA PRO A 473 1.43 -3.77 -18.38
C PRO A 473 2.15 -3.54 -17.04
N ILE A 474 3.16 -4.36 -16.76
CA ILE A 474 4.01 -4.25 -15.57
C ILE A 474 5.41 -3.83 -16.01
N ASN A 475 5.88 -2.67 -15.53
CA ASN A 475 7.26 -2.24 -15.75
C ASN A 475 8.20 -2.86 -14.70
N LEU A 476 8.76 -4.03 -15.01
CA LEU A 476 9.69 -4.75 -14.15
C LEU A 476 11.05 -4.04 -13.98
N GLU A 477 11.41 -3.16 -14.93
CA GLU A 477 12.67 -2.41 -14.96
C GLU A 477 12.53 -1.00 -14.39
N ALA A 478 11.32 -0.59 -13.97
CA ALA A 478 11.09 0.73 -13.43
C ALA A 478 12.06 0.99 -12.26
N LYS A 479 12.88 2.03 -12.40
CA LYS A 479 13.80 2.49 -11.34
C LYS A 479 13.06 3.03 -10.11
N ARG A 480 11.72 3.13 -10.16
CA ARG A 480 10.87 3.58 -9.05
C ARG A 480 9.70 2.66 -8.83
N THR A 481 9.23 2.62 -7.60
CA THR A 481 7.98 1.98 -7.17
C THR A 481 6.77 2.72 -7.75
N ARG A 482 6.60 2.67 -9.08
CA ARG A 482 5.25 2.59 -9.61
C ARG A 482 4.74 1.24 -9.12
N GLY A 483 3.62 1.24 -8.39
CA GLY A 483 3.00 -0.02 -7.96
C GLY A 483 2.90 -0.94 -9.17
N ALA A 484 3.30 -2.20 -9.00
CA ALA A 484 3.33 -3.18 -10.10
C ALA A 484 1.99 -3.30 -10.84
N PHE A 485 0.90 -2.81 -10.24
CA PHE A 485 -0.47 -2.84 -10.75
C PHE A 485 -0.98 -1.52 -11.35
N GLN A 486 -0.19 -0.44 -11.38
CA GLN A 486 -0.73 0.92 -11.62
C GLN A 486 -0.21 1.64 -12.88
N SER A 487 0.71 1.06 -13.67
CA SER A 487 1.23 1.75 -14.86
C SER A 487 0.65 1.20 -16.17
N GLY A 488 -0.53 1.69 -16.57
CA GLY A 488 -0.98 1.61 -17.97
C GLY A 488 -2.31 0.89 -18.23
N GLY A 489 -3.02 0.45 -17.19
CA GLY A 489 -4.36 -0.12 -17.35
C GLY A 489 -5.42 0.96 -17.60
N ASN A 490 -6.19 0.83 -18.69
CA ASN A 490 -7.43 1.62 -18.88
C ASN A 490 -8.43 1.37 -17.73
N PHE A 491 -9.36 2.31 -17.49
CA PHE A 491 -10.42 2.16 -16.47
C PHE A 491 -11.12 0.79 -16.52
N LYS A 492 -11.35 0.26 -17.73
CA LYS A 492 -11.92 -1.09 -17.93
C LYS A 492 -11.08 -2.20 -17.29
N THR A 493 -9.76 -2.18 -17.47
CA THR A 493 -8.84 -3.17 -16.89
C THR A 493 -8.71 -3.00 -15.37
N GLY A 494 -8.69 -1.76 -14.86
CA GLY A 494 -8.69 -1.48 -13.43
C GLY A 494 -9.97 -1.97 -12.75
N CYS A 495 -11.13 -1.61 -13.30
CA CYS A 495 -12.43 -2.06 -12.80
C CYS A 495 -12.54 -3.59 -12.85
N ALA A 496 -12.14 -4.22 -13.97
CA ALA A 496 -12.14 -5.67 -14.10
C ALA A 496 -11.22 -6.34 -13.06
N SER A 497 -10.04 -5.78 -12.79
CA SER A 497 -9.09 -6.34 -11.83
C SER A 497 -9.58 -6.32 -10.37
N VAL A 498 -10.37 -5.29 -10.02
CA VAL A 498 -10.90 -5.10 -8.66
C VAL A 498 -12.26 -5.78 -8.46
N THR A 499 -13.06 -5.96 -9.52
CA THR A 499 -14.44 -6.47 -9.40
C THR A 499 -14.66 -7.77 -10.17
N VAL A 500 -14.58 -7.73 -11.50
CA VAL A 500 -14.94 -8.85 -12.39
C VAL A 500 -14.10 -10.10 -12.10
N ILE A 501 -12.79 -9.96 -11.92
CA ILE A 501 -11.88 -11.08 -11.65
C ILE A 501 -12.19 -11.73 -10.29
N PRO A 502 -12.21 -10.99 -9.15
CA PRO A 502 -12.59 -11.58 -7.85
C PRO A 502 -13.98 -12.23 -7.86
N ILE A 503 -14.98 -11.59 -8.48
CA ILE A 503 -16.34 -12.13 -8.56
C ILE A 503 -16.34 -13.43 -9.36
N SER A 504 -15.60 -13.48 -10.47
CA SER A 504 -15.48 -14.68 -11.30
C SER A 504 -14.78 -15.82 -10.56
N ILE A 505 -13.70 -15.52 -9.81
CA ILE A 505 -13.03 -16.48 -8.92
C ILE A 505 -14.01 -17.02 -7.88
N ALA A 506 -14.78 -16.13 -7.24
CA ALA A 506 -15.77 -16.51 -6.24
C ALA A 506 -16.85 -17.42 -6.83
N VAL A 507 -17.47 -17.04 -7.95
CA VAL A 507 -18.53 -17.79 -8.63
C VAL A 507 -18.05 -19.18 -9.04
N VAL A 508 -16.88 -19.28 -9.67
CA VAL A 508 -16.30 -20.57 -10.09
C VAL A 508 -15.94 -21.45 -8.89
N SER A 509 -15.67 -20.84 -7.73
CA SER A 509 -15.32 -21.56 -6.50
C SER A 509 -16.52 -21.95 -5.65
N VAL A 510 -17.74 -21.50 -5.99
CA VAL A 510 -18.97 -21.82 -5.25
C VAL A 510 -19.23 -23.32 -5.14
N PRO A 511 -19.14 -24.16 -6.20
CA PRO A 511 -19.52 -25.57 -6.09
C PRO A 511 -18.76 -26.35 -5.01
N PRO A 512 -17.41 -26.37 -4.99
CA PRO A 512 -16.68 -27.07 -3.93
C PRO A 512 -16.81 -26.38 -2.55
N ALA A 513 -16.94 -25.05 -2.50
CA ALA A 513 -17.11 -24.34 -1.22
C ALA A 513 -18.49 -24.60 -0.59
N ALA A 514 -19.55 -24.63 -1.40
CA ALA A 514 -20.91 -24.91 -0.96
C ALA A 514 -21.03 -26.35 -0.44
N LEU A 515 -20.45 -27.32 -1.15
CA LEU A 515 -20.41 -28.72 -0.70
C LEU A 515 -19.69 -28.86 0.65
N LEU A 516 -18.58 -28.13 0.85
CA LEU A 516 -17.88 -28.12 2.13
C LEU A 516 -18.74 -27.48 3.23
N GLY A 517 -19.44 -26.39 2.93
CA GLY A 517 -20.37 -25.75 3.85
C GLY A 517 -21.54 -26.65 4.26
N VAL A 518 -22.11 -27.41 3.32
CA VAL A 518 -23.15 -28.41 3.59
C VAL A 518 -22.60 -29.56 4.45
N ALA A 519 -21.41 -30.08 4.12
CA ALA A 519 -20.76 -31.11 4.92
C ALA A 519 -20.52 -30.65 6.36
N TYR A 520 -20.10 -29.40 6.55
CA TYR A 520 -19.92 -28.80 7.87
C TYR A 520 -21.25 -28.62 8.62
N TYR A 521 -22.27 -28.07 7.95
CA TYR A 521 -23.56 -27.75 8.57
C TYR A 521 -24.30 -28.99 9.09
N PHE A 522 -24.19 -30.11 8.36
CA PHE A 522 -24.82 -31.39 8.72
C PHE A 522 -23.87 -32.36 9.45
N ASP A 523 -22.65 -31.94 9.76
CA ASP A 523 -21.59 -32.76 10.37
C ASP A 523 -21.29 -34.09 9.62
N LEU A 524 -21.33 -34.05 8.29
CA LEU A 524 -21.20 -35.23 7.42
C LEU A 524 -19.75 -35.42 6.95
N ILE A 525 -18.97 -36.21 7.71
CA ILE A 525 -17.57 -36.50 7.40
C ILE A 525 -17.38 -37.11 6.00
N TRP A 526 -18.24 -38.05 5.62
CA TRP A 526 -18.18 -38.72 4.31
C TRP A 526 -18.37 -37.73 3.15
N LEU A 527 -19.28 -36.76 3.31
CA LEU A 527 -19.53 -35.73 2.31
C LEU A 527 -18.33 -34.77 2.22
N GLY A 528 -17.69 -34.47 3.35
CA GLY A 528 -16.42 -33.74 3.37
C GLY A 528 -15.32 -34.45 2.59
N GLY A 529 -15.21 -35.77 2.73
CA GLY A 529 -14.23 -36.59 2.00
C GLY A 529 -14.46 -36.58 0.50
N ILE A 530 -15.72 -36.72 0.07
CA ILE A 530 -16.11 -36.60 -1.34
C ILE A 530 -15.80 -35.18 -1.85
N THR A 531 -16.11 -34.15 -1.05
CA THR A 531 -15.86 -32.75 -1.41
C THR A 531 -14.36 -32.48 -1.61
N ALA A 532 -13.50 -33.05 -0.78
CA ALA A 532 -12.05 -32.93 -0.92
C ALA A 532 -11.55 -33.48 -2.27
N VAL A 533 -11.99 -34.68 -2.64
CA VAL A 533 -11.62 -35.30 -3.92
C VAL A 533 -12.23 -34.53 -5.09
N PHE A 534 -13.51 -34.16 -4.98
CA PHE A 534 -14.21 -33.37 -5.98
C PHE A 534 -13.53 -32.03 -6.23
N ALA A 535 -13.15 -31.29 -5.19
CA ALA A 535 -12.50 -29.99 -5.31
C ALA A 535 -11.17 -30.07 -6.08
N LEU A 536 -10.36 -31.10 -5.84
CA LEU A 536 -9.11 -31.32 -6.57
C LEU A 536 -9.35 -31.63 -8.05
N ILE A 537 -10.24 -32.57 -8.35
CA ILE A 537 -10.57 -32.95 -9.73
C ILE A 537 -11.16 -31.75 -10.48
N TYR A 538 -12.10 -31.07 -9.84
CA TYR A 538 -12.75 -29.87 -10.37
C TYR A 538 -11.74 -28.75 -10.63
N GLY A 539 -10.85 -28.48 -9.67
CA GLY A 539 -9.79 -27.49 -9.81
C GLY A 539 -8.82 -27.80 -10.96
N VAL A 540 -8.35 -29.04 -11.09
CA VAL A 540 -7.48 -29.47 -12.19
C VAL A 540 -8.19 -29.36 -13.55
N ALA A 541 -9.43 -29.82 -13.63
CA ALA A 541 -10.25 -29.75 -14.85
C ALA A 541 -10.46 -28.29 -15.28
N LEU A 542 -10.78 -27.41 -14.34
CA LEU A 542 -10.90 -25.97 -14.60
C LEU A 542 -9.58 -25.35 -15.03
N LEU A 543 -8.47 -25.64 -14.34
CA LEU A 543 -7.17 -25.10 -14.73
C LEU A 543 -6.81 -25.51 -16.15
N TYR A 544 -7.04 -26.78 -16.51
CA TYR A 544 -6.77 -27.29 -17.85
C TYR A 544 -7.65 -26.61 -18.91
N GLY A 545 -8.96 -26.53 -18.64
CA GLY A 545 -9.92 -25.83 -19.51
C GLY A 545 -9.60 -24.34 -19.67
N GLY A 546 -9.30 -23.66 -18.56
CA GLY A 546 -8.92 -22.26 -18.53
C GLY A 546 -7.60 -21.99 -19.25
N CYS A 547 -6.60 -22.87 -19.13
CA CYS A 547 -5.35 -22.75 -19.88
C CYS A 547 -5.56 -22.94 -21.39
N ARG A 548 -6.41 -23.88 -21.81
CA ARG A 548 -6.77 -24.05 -23.23
C ARG A 548 -7.54 -22.85 -23.77
N LEU A 549 -8.54 -22.38 -23.03
CA LEU A 549 -9.32 -21.20 -23.41
C LEU A 549 -8.43 -19.96 -23.50
N ALA A 550 -7.58 -19.71 -22.50
CA ALA A 550 -6.63 -18.61 -22.52
C ALA A 550 -5.61 -18.75 -23.66
N GLY A 551 -5.17 -19.97 -23.98
CA GLY A 551 -4.28 -20.23 -25.12
C GLY A 551 -4.92 -19.90 -26.47
N ASN A 552 -6.18 -20.30 -26.67
CA ASN A 552 -6.93 -19.99 -27.90
C ASN A 552 -7.20 -18.49 -28.02
N LEU A 553 -7.66 -17.85 -26.93
CA LEU A 553 -7.87 -16.40 -26.89
C LEU A 553 -6.57 -15.62 -27.11
N LEU A 554 -5.44 -16.14 -26.61
CA LEU A 554 -4.14 -15.52 -26.83
C LEU A 554 -3.80 -15.55 -28.32
N LEU A 555 -3.99 -16.68 -29.02
CA LEU A 555 -3.76 -16.80 -30.47
C LEU A 555 -4.61 -15.80 -31.28
N GLU A 556 -5.88 -15.62 -30.93
CA GLU A 556 -6.77 -14.69 -31.61
C GLU A 556 -6.40 -13.21 -31.36
N ARG A 557 -5.82 -12.91 -30.20
CA ARG A 557 -5.60 -11.53 -29.72
C ARG A 557 -4.13 -11.16 -29.56
N GLU A 558 -3.19 -11.91 -30.13
CA GLU A 558 -1.75 -11.64 -29.98
C GLU A 558 -1.37 -10.20 -30.33
N PRO A 559 -1.83 -9.62 -31.47
CA PRO A 559 -1.47 -8.25 -31.83
C PRO A 559 -2.02 -7.23 -30.83
N GLU A 560 -3.25 -7.42 -30.37
CA GLU A 560 -3.90 -6.55 -29.37
C GLU A 560 -3.18 -6.62 -28.03
N LEU A 561 -2.76 -7.82 -27.61
CA LEU A 561 -2.04 -8.05 -26.36
C LEU A 561 -0.65 -7.43 -26.39
N VAL A 562 0.09 -7.59 -27.48
CA VAL A 562 1.42 -6.96 -27.61
C VAL A 562 1.28 -5.44 -27.60
N ALA A 563 0.27 -4.88 -28.27
CA ALA A 563 0.00 -3.45 -28.25
C ALA A 563 -0.40 -2.95 -26.84
N ALA A 564 -1.28 -3.67 -26.14
CA ALA A 564 -1.72 -3.32 -24.78
C ALA A 564 -0.60 -3.46 -23.73
N MET A 565 0.33 -4.40 -23.96
CA MET A 565 1.49 -4.64 -23.10
C MET A 565 2.69 -3.74 -23.42
N LYS A 566 2.63 -2.96 -24.51
CA LYS A 566 3.66 -1.99 -24.84
C LYS A 566 3.65 -0.88 -23.79
N LEU A 567 4.72 -0.81 -23.00
CA LEU A 567 4.92 0.29 -22.07
C LEU A 567 5.00 1.61 -22.87
N PRO A 568 4.42 2.72 -22.37
CA PRO A 568 4.65 4.03 -22.95
C PRO A 568 6.15 4.25 -23.06
N GLU A 569 6.63 4.61 -24.25
CA GLU A 569 8.03 4.99 -24.45
C GLU A 569 8.33 6.16 -23.49
N GLU A 570 9.38 6.01 -22.67
CA GLU A 570 9.75 6.97 -21.62
C GLU A 570 10.17 8.32 -22.18
#